data_AF-A0A0F9B280-F1
#
_entry.id   AF-A0A0F9B280-F1
#
_cell.length_a   1.000
_cell.length_b   1.000
_cell.length_c   1.000
_cell.angle_alpha   90.00
_cell.angle_beta   90.00
_cell.angle_gamma   90.00
#
_symmetry.space_group_name_H-M   'P 1'
#
loop_
_entity.id
_entity.type
_entity.pdbx_description
1 polymer ?
#
loop_
_entity_poly.entity_id
_entity_poly.type
_entity_poly.pdbx_seq_one_letter_code
_entity_poly.pdbx_strand_id
1 'polypeptide(L)'
;MIGAFVPSFAFGVGEVQTNIKARGEEQSAPGVAFVGGTAIAALDSVLPGKIGSTLVRQFGREAGEAVARKVLAKSGAEYVRRGATGAASGMAVEGLTEALQEGIEEVAAAIGTGTAAVLMIAIGSFCFFRIADPMVRRIEASEARQRAVRKKAEKALKRAHCELQLIFNASDPLCVIDKDNGVLRVNDPFCDLFQVGREEVLGKKCCEIWRSSKCHTRRCALNRILGGLERVDYELNQPRCDGSVVSCAVTAIPYRGPGGELLGIVKNFVDITRRKQAEEELKEKNNDLQTLFYVTSHDLREPLRTIRNFAELVADRYADRLDRKGQDFMHRIIRGAKRLDRLVADILTLSQAQRMVAPSEWVDAGEIVDDVLQRLETKILESHAAVFVADDLPRLFVDRIWATQAVYNLVANALKFVRDGEPPVIEIETYRPDRIAPVAGIVIRDCGPGILPEYRERIFELFQRAVGREGEG
;
A
#
# COMPACT_ATOMS: atom_id res chain seq x y z
N MET A 1 -12.18 77.97 -49.12
CA MET A 1 -11.94 76.63 -49.71
C MET A 1 -11.12 75.76 -48.73
N ILE A 2 -11.53 75.69 -47.45
CA ILE A 2 -10.92 74.85 -46.38
C ILE A 2 -12.06 74.34 -45.45
N GLY A 3 -13.20 74.00 -46.05
CA GLY A 3 -14.39 73.49 -45.34
C GLY A 3 -14.65 72.00 -45.57
N ALA A 4 -13.81 71.33 -46.38
CA ALA A 4 -14.05 69.97 -46.85
C ALA A 4 -12.98 68.93 -46.43
N PHE A 5 -11.94 69.34 -45.68
CA PHE A 5 -10.82 68.44 -45.32
C PHE A 5 -10.90 67.83 -43.91
N VAL A 6 -11.81 68.31 -43.07
CA VAL A 6 -11.98 67.82 -41.69
C VAL A 6 -12.72 66.47 -41.59
N PRO A 7 -13.68 66.11 -42.47
CA PRO A 7 -14.35 64.80 -42.37
C PRO A 7 -13.51 63.60 -42.84
N SER A 8 -12.51 63.80 -43.71
CA SER A 8 -11.72 62.70 -44.28
C SER A 8 -10.64 62.14 -43.34
N PHE A 9 -10.22 62.89 -42.32
CA PHE A 9 -9.26 62.40 -41.33
C PHE A 9 -9.93 61.61 -40.19
N ALA A 10 -11.20 61.92 -39.87
CA ALA A 10 -11.98 61.18 -38.88
C ALA A 10 -12.40 59.78 -39.39
N PHE A 11 -12.58 59.61 -40.70
CA PHE A 11 -12.91 58.29 -41.30
C PHE A 11 -11.71 57.33 -41.33
N GLY A 12 -10.48 57.85 -41.49
CA GLY A 12 -9.27 57.01 -41.55
C GLY A 12 -8.86 56.37 -40.22
N VAL A 13 -9.28 56.93 -39.08
CA VAL A 13 -8.98 56.36 -37.75
C VAL A 13 -10.00 55.28 -37.37
N GLY A 14 -11.23 55.35 -37.89
CA GLY A 14 -12.27 54.34 -37.67
C GLY A 14 -12.02 53.02 -38.40
N GLU A 15 -11.52 53.05 -39.65
CA GLU A 15 -11.27 51.84 -40.46
C GLU A 15 -10.05 51.02 -39.99
N VAL A 16 -9.10 51.65 -39.29
CA VAL A 16 -7.93 50.95 -38.74
C VAL A 16 -8.30 50.13 -37.50
N GLN A 17 -9.27 50.59 -36.70
CA GLN A 17 -9.75 49.82 -35.54
C GLN A 17 -10.65 48.62 -35.92
N THR A 18 -11.41 48.71 -37.01
CA THR A 18 -12.26 47.60 -37.49
C THR A 18 -11.46 46.53 -38.25
N ASN A 19 -10.42 46.89 -39.02
CA ASN A 19 -9.56 45.91 -39.69
C ASN A 19 -8.69 45.10 -38.73
N ILE A 20 -8.30 45.66 -37.57
CA ILE A 20 -7.50 44.95 -36.55
C ILE A 20 -8.35 43.94 -35.75
N LYS A 21 -9.67 44.12 -35.69
CA LYS A 21 -10.59 43.14 -35.07
C LYS A 21 -11.02 41.98 -35.99
N ALA A 22 -10.86 42.12 -37.31
CA ALA A 22 -11.37 41.15 -38.29
C ALA A 22 -10.32 40.12 -38.76
N ARG A 23 -9.02 40.33 -38.52
CA ARG A 23 -7.94 39.42 -38.94
C ARG A 23 -7.24 38.84 -37.72
N GLY A 24 -7.81 37.77 -37.17
CA GLY A 24 -7.12 36.94 -36.19
C GLY A 24 -5.96 36.21 -36.87
N GLU A 25 -4.75 36.75 -36.81
CA GLU A 25 -3.50 36.04 -37.06
C GLU A 25 -2.28 36.84 -36.56
N GLU A 26 -1.33 36.13 -35.94
CA GLU A 26 -0.03 36.61 -35.50
C GLU A 26 0.85 36.99 -36.71
N GLN A 27 1.32 38.23 -36.79
CA GLN A 27 2.73 38.59 -37.10
C GLN A 27 2.91 40.12 -37.31
N SER A 28 3.93 40.64 -36.62
CA SER A 28 4.81 41.77 -36.98
C SER A 28 4.21 43.08 -37.56
N ALA A 29 4.41 44.16 -36.80
CA ALA A 29 4.30 45.56 -37.22
C ALA A 29 4.83 45.82 -38.66
N PRO A 30 4.14 46.66 -39.45
CA PRO A 30 4.52 48.09 -39.52
C PRO A 30 3.34 49.04 -39.82
N GLY A 31 2.71 49.61 -38.79
CA GLY A 31 1.69 50.66 -38.95
C GLY A 31 2.17 52.08 -38.62
N VAL A 32 3.32 52.20 -37.96
CA VAL A 32 3.77 53.46 -37.33
C VAL A 32 4.58 54.35 -38.28
N ALA A 33 5.06 53.82 -39.42
CA ALA A 33 5.83 54.59 -40.39
C ALA A 33 4.97 55.45 -41.34
N PHE A 34 3.68 55.14 -41.50
CA PHE A 34 2.85 55.76 -42.55
C PHE A 34 2.23 57.11 -42.15
N VAL A 35 1.97 57.32 -40.86
CA VAL A 35 1.32 58.54 -40.35
C VAL A 35 2.31 59.67 -40.10
N GLY A 36 3.57 59.36 -39.76
CA GLY A 36 4.62 60.36 -39.56
C GLY A 36 5.13 60.98 -40.86
N GLY A 37 5.17 60.22 -41.95
CA GLY A 37 5.67 60.69 -43.25
C GLY A 37 4.72 61.67 -43.97
N THR A 38 3.41 61.48 -43.81
CA THR A 38 2.37 62.29 -44.48
C THR A 38 2.22 63.69 -43.87
N ALA A 39 2.41 63.82 -42.55
CA ALA A 39 2.34 65.13 -41.87
C ALA A 39 3.53 66.04 -42.22
N ILE A 40 4.73 65.48 -42.41
CA ILE A 40 5.94 66.24 -42.78
C ILE A 40 5.86 66.69 -44.24
N ALA A 41 5.38 65.83 -45.15
CA ALA A 41 5.19 66.18 -46.56
C ALA A 41 4.11 67.26 -46.78
N ALA A 42 3.08 67.32 -45.91
CA ALA A 42 2.05 68.35 -45.95
C ALA A 42 2.52 69.72 -45.43
N LEU A 43 3.59 69.77 -44.63
CA LEU A 43 4.18 71.01 -44.12
C LEU A 43 5.20 71.61 -45.10
N ASP A 44 5.94 70.79 -45.84
CA ASP A 44 6.89 71.23 -46.88
C ASP A 44 6.17 71.83 -48.12
N SER A 45 4.89 71.53 -48.33
CA SER A 45 4.10 72.07 -49.45
C SER A 45 3.57 73.49 -49.23
N VAL A 46 3.61 74.00 -47.99
CA VAL A 46 3.01 75.31 -47.61
C VAL A 46 4.08 76.40 -47.41
N LEU A 47 5.35 76.04 -47.21
CA LEU A 47 6.45 76.99 -46.98
C LEU A 47 7.66 76.61 -47.87
N PRO A 48 8.03 77.41 -48.89
CA PRO A 48 9.17 77.06 -49.72
C PRO A 48 10.49 77.32 -48.97
N GLY A 49 11.32 76.27 -48.87
CA GLY A 49 12.69 76.35 -48.35
C GLY A 49 12.82 75.87 -46.91
N LYS A 50 14.03 75.38 -46.56
CA LYS A 50 14.47 74.71 -45.31
C LYS A 50 14.20 75.46 -43.97
N ILE A 51 13.31 76.44 -43.93
CA ILE A 51 12.92 77.23 -42.77
C ILE A 51 11.94 76.44 -41.87
N GLY A 52 10.99 75.69 -42.46
CA GLY A 52 9.97 74.95 -41.71
C GLY A 52 10.52 73.85 -40.80
N SER A 53 11.42 73.01 -41.31
CA SER A 53 12.02 71.90 -40.54
C SER A 53 12.96 72.37 -39.42
N THR A 54 13.63 73.52 -39.59
CA THR A 54 14.51 74.11 -38.58
C THR A 54 13.71 74.83 -37.50
N LEU A 55 12.66 75.59 -37.85
CA LEU A 55 11.76 76.22 -36.87
C LEU A 55 11.01 75.18 -36.04
N VAL A 56 10.48 74.11 -36.65
CA VAL A 56 9.78 73.04 -35.92
C VAL A 56 10.73 72.29 -34.97
N ARG A 57 11.99 72.08 -35.34
CA ARG A 57 13.00 71.47 -34.45
C ARG A 57 13.41 72.36 -33.29
N GLN A 58 13.54 73.67 -33.51
CA GLN A 58 14.07 74.59 -32.51
C GLN A 58 12.95 75.10 -31.57
N PHE A 59 11.81 75.55 -32.12
CA PHE A 59 10.65 75.95 -31.31
C PHE A 59 9.92 74.77 -30.68
N GLY A 60 9.81 73.63 -31.36
CA GLY A 60 9.14 72.45 -30.83
C GLY A 60 9.85 71.83 -29.62
N ARG A 61 11.18 71.97 -29.55
CA ARG A 61 11.98 71.46 -28.43
C ARG A 61 11.88 72.38 -27.20
N GLU A 62 12.01 73.69 -27.37
CA GLU A 62 11.91 74.65 -26.27
C GLU A 62 10.48 74.77 -25.72
N ALA A 63 9.47 74.84 -26.60
CA ALA A 63 8.07 74.87 -26.19
C ALA A 63 7.63 73.51 -25.61
N GLY A 64 8.07 72.40 -26.21
CA GLY A 64 7.79 71.05 -25.70
C GLY A 64 8.39 70.80 -24.32
N GLU A 65 9.61 71.27 -24.04
CA GLU A 65 10.24 71.13 -22.72
C GLU A 65 9.67 72.09 -21.66
N ALA A 66 9.21 73.28 -22.05
CA ALA A 66 8.54 74.21 -21.14
C ALA A 66 7.13 73.71 -20.76
N VAL A 67 6.36 73.20 -21.74
CA VAL A 67 5.03 72.61 -21.52
C VAL A 67 5.16 71.30 -20.73
N ALA A 68 6.10 70.41 -21.09
CA ALA A 68 6.35 69.19 -20.32
C ALA A 68 6.73 69.49 -18.87
N ARG A 69 7.56 70.51 -18.59
CA ARG A 69 7.87 70.92 -17.21
C ARG A 69 6.66 71.46 -16.46
N LYS A 70 5.82 72.27 -17.09
CA LYS A 70 4.61 72.86 -16.45
C LYS A 70 3.54 71.80 -16.18
N VAL A 71 3.31 70.89 -17.12
CA VAL A 71 2.38 69.76 -16.99
C VAL A 71 2.89 68.78 -15.94
N LEU A 72 4.15 68.34 -16.01
CA LEU A 72 4.72 67.41 -15.00
C LEU A 72 4.74 68.02 -13.59
N ALA A 73 4.92 69.33 -13.43
CA ALA A 73 4.88 70.00 -12.13
C ALA A 73 3.47 70.08 -11.53
N LYS A 74 2.42 70.32 -12.35
CA LYS A 74 1.01 70.28 -11.90
C LYS A 74 0.57 68.84 -11.62
N SER A 75 0.86 67.90 -12.53
CA SER A 75 0.47 66.49 -12.41
C SER A 75 1.14 65.80 -11.21
N GLY A 76 2.40 66.11 -10.91
CA GLY A 76 3.10 65.54 -9.74
C GLY A 76 2.50 65.97 -8.40
N ALA A 77 2.01 67.21 -8.29
CA ALA A 77 1.39 67.72 -7.07
C ALA A 77 -0.02 67.14 -6.82
N GLU A 78 -0.75 66.82 -7.90
CA GLU A 78 -2.10 66.26 -7.82
C GLU A 78 -2.09 64.73 -7.65
N TYR A 79 -1.09 64.05 -8.22
CA TYR A 79 -0.87 62.61 -8.07
C TYR A 79 -0.54 62.23 -6.61
N VAL A 80 0.19 63.09 -5.89
CA VAL A 80 0.50 62.91 -4.46
C VAL A 80 -0.75 63.11 -3.57
N ARG A 81 -1.75 63.90 -4.00
CA ARG A 81 -3.04 64.03 -3.27
C ARG A 81 -4.03 62.90 -3.53
N ARG A 82 -4.02 62.28 -4.72
CA ARG A 82 -4.98 61.21 -5.10
C ARG A 82 -4.48 59.79 -4.84
N GLY A 83 -3.21 59.61 -4.46
CA GLY A 83 -2.56 58.31 -4.25
C GLY A 83 -2.97 57.51 -2.99
N ALA A 84 -4.07 57.83 -2.31
CA ALA A 84 -4.41 57.18 -1.03
C ALA A 84 -5.36 55.96 -1.13
N THR A 85 -6.02 55.66 -2.25
CA THR A 85 -6.96 54.52 -2.29
C THR A 85 -7.07 53.83 -3.66
N GLY A 86 -6.43 52.67 -3.80
CA GLY A 86 -6.97 51.40 -4.35
C GLY A 86 -7.52 51.26 -5.77
N ALA A 87 -7.85 52.31 -6.51
CA ALA A 87 -8.53 52.23 -7.82
C ALA A 87 -7.68 52.84 -8.96
N ALA A 88 -6.42 52.41 -9.07
CA ALA A 88 -5.36 53.20 -9.69
C ALA A 88 -5.16 53.07 -11.21
N SER A 89 -5.89 52.21 -11.93
CA SER A 89 -5.62 52.00 -13.37
C SER A 89 -6.53 52.83 -14.29
N GLY A 90 -7.83 52.92 -14.00
CA GLY A 90 -8.80 53.66 -14.82
C GLY A 90 -8.81 55.16 -14.53
N MET A 91 -8.89 55.53 -13.25
CA MET A 91 -8.92 56.93 -12.81
C MET A 91 -7.60 57.68 -13.07
N ALA A 92 -6.48 56.97 -13.11
CA ALA A 92 -5.19 57.57 -13.45
C ALA A 92 -5.09 57.92 -14.94
N VAL A 93 -5.77 57.19 -15.82
CA VAL A 93 -5.83 57.50 -17.26
C VAL A 93 -6.78 58.66 -17.49
N GLU A 94 -7.96 58.67 -16.86
CA GLU A 94 -8.94 59.77 -16.96
C GLU A 94 -8.36 61.10 -16.44
N GLY A 95 -7.73 61.10 -15.27
CA GLY A 95 -7.11 62.31 -14.71
C GLY A 95 -5.91 62.81 -15.53
N LEU A 96 -5.17 61.92 -16.20
CA LEU A 96 -4.09 62.32 -17.10
C LEU A 96 -4.65 62.90 -18.41
N THR A 97 -5.77 62.37 -18.92
CA THR A 97 -6.44 62.90 -20.12
C THR A 97 -7.06 64.27 -19.87
N GLU A 98 -7.71 64.49 -18.73
CA GLU A 98 -8.26 65.81 -18.36
C GLU A 98 -7.16 66.86 -18.20
N ALA A 99 -6.09 66.54 -17.47
CA ALA A 99 -4.94 67.44 -17.29
C ALA A 99 -4.20 67.73 -18.59
N LEU A 100 -4.13 66.75 -19.52
CA LEU A 100 -3.64 67.01 -20.87
C LEU A 100 -4.60 67.98 -21.58
N GLN A 101 -5.90 67.73 -21.56
CA GLN A 101 -6.90 68.51 -22.29
C GLN A 101 -6.95 69.98 -21.84
N GLU A 102 -6.82 70.26 -20.54
CA GLU A 102 -6.70 71.64 -20.03
C GLU A 102 -5.39 72.32 -20.46
N GLY A 103 -4.26 71.61 -20.37
CA GLY A 103 -2.97 72.15 -20.82
C GLY A 103 -2.92 72.40 -22.33
N ILE A 104 -3.71 71.63 -23.08
CA ILE A 104 -3.92 71.71 -24.51
C ILE A 104 -4.71 72.96 -24.90
N GLU A 105 -5.79 73.26 -24.17
CA GLU A 105 -6.63 74.44 -24.41
C GLU A 105 -5.88 75.74 -24.11
N GLU A 106 -5.09 75.79 -23.03
CA GLU A 106 -4.23 76.95 -22.70
C GLU A 106 -3.18 77.24 -23.79
N VAL A 107 -2.59 76.19 -24.39
CA VAL A 107 -1.56 76.33 -25.43
C VAL A 107 -2.17 76.64 -26.80
N ALA A 108 -3.35 76.08 -27.11
CA ALA A 108 -4.09 76.40 -28.32
C ALA A 108 -4.54 77.87 -28.37
N ALA A 109 -4.90 78.45 -27.21
CA ALA A 109 -5.25 79.86 -27.08
C ALA A 109 -4.06 80.81 -27.30
N ALA A 110 -2.82 80.35 -27.07
CA ALA A 110 -1.63 81.21 -27.07
C ALA A 110 -0.94 81.37 -28.44
N ILE A 111 -1.11 80.45 -29.40
CA ILE A 111 -0.23 80.37 -30.58
C ILE A 111 -0.95 80.58 -31.93
N GLY A 112 -2.28 80.68 -31.95
CA GLY A 112 -3.02 80.87 -33.19
C GLY A 112 -3.07 79.59 -34.05
N THR A 113 -4.13 79.47 -34.84
CA THR A 113 -4.84 78.21 -35.15
C THR A 113 -4.15 77.19 -36.06
N GLY A 114 -2.87 77.35 -36.40
CA GLY A 114 -2.14 76.43 -37.28
C GLY A 114 -1.06 75.57 -36.60
N THR A 115 -0.36 76.10 -35.61
CA THR A 115 0.80 75.44 -34.95
C THR A 115 0.40 74.62 -33.73
N ALA A 116 -0.73 74.95 -33.11
CA ALA A 116 -1.27 74.23 -31.96
C ALA A 116 -1.54 72.76 -32.28
N ALA A 117 -2.12 72.44 -33.45
CA ALA A 117 -2.46 71.07 -33.84
C ALA A 117 -1.22 70.16 -33.99
N VAL A 118 -0.08 70.69 -34.43
CA VAL A 118 1.17 69.91 -34.56
C VAL A 118 1.79 69.66 -33.18
N LEU A 119 1.77 70.66 -32.30
CA LEU A 119 2.27 70.53 -30.93
C LEU A 119 1.42 69.56 -30.09
N MET A 120 0.10 69.58 -30.31
CA MET A 120 -0.87 68.64 -29.76
C MET A 120 -0.55 67.18 -30.10
N ILE A 121 -0.32 66.90 -31.38
CA ILE A 121 0.01 65.56 -31.86
C ILE A 121 1.38 65.12 -31.31
N ALA A 122 2.33 66.04 -31.20
CA ALA A 122 3.66 65.76 -30.65
C ALA A 122 3.63 65.43 -29.16
N ILE A 123 2.88 66.20 -28.35
CA ILE A 123 2.72 65.95 -26.92
C ILE A 123 1.93 64.66 -26.68
N GLY A 124 0.83 64.46 -27.40
CA GLY A 124 0.04 63.22 -27.33
C GLY A 124 0.87 61.98 -27.68
N SER A 125 1.66 62.05 -28.75
CA SER A 125 2.58 60.97 -29.13
C SER A 125 3.67 60.74 -28.08
N PHE A 126 4.22 61.81 -27.51
CA PHE A 126 5.26 61.70 -26.48
C PHE A 126 4.72 61.07 -25.19
N CYS A 127 3.56 61.50 -24.70
CA CYS A 127 2.90 60.93 -23.54
C CYS A 127 2.54 59.46 -23.76
N PHE A 128 2.04 59.10 -24.94
CA PHE A 128 1.72 57.72 -25.28
C PHE A 128 2.98 56.83 -25.27
N PHE A 129 4.07 57.26 -25.92
CA PHE A 129 5.31 56.48 -26.01
C PHE A 129 6.11 56.41 -24.71
N ARG A 130 6.12 57.47 -23.88
CA ARG A 130 6.93 57.51 -22.65
C ARG A 130 6.21 56.96 -21.43
N ILE A 131 4.88 56.99 -21.38
CA ILE A 131 4.12 56.67 -20.16
C ILE A 131 3.15 55.51 -20.39
N ALA A 132 2.30 55.58 -21.42
CA ALA A 132 1.26 54.56 -21.64
C ALA A 132 1.82 53.22 -22.15
N ASP A 133 2.68 53.23 -23.19
CA ASP A 133 3.24 52.00 -23.78
C ASP A 133 4.04 51.14 -22.76
N PRO A 134 4.92 51.71 -21.90
CA PRO A 134 5.60 50.91 -20.87
C PRO A 134 4.66 50.35 -19.80
N MET A 135 3.58 51.05 -19.47
CA MET A 135 2.61 50.63 -18.46
C MET A 135 1.73 49.48 -18.97
N VAL A 136 1.25 49.57 -20.21
CA VAL A 136 0.50 48.50 -20.89
C VAL A 136 1.36 47.24 -21.00
N ARG A 137 2.62 47.35 -21.44
CA ARG A 137 3.55 46.21 -21.51
C ARG A 137 3.81 45.54 -20.16
N ARG A 138 3.85 46.31 -19.06
CA ARG A 138 4.01 45.75 -17.70
C ARG A 138 2.77 44.98 -17.25
N ILE A 139 1.57 45.47 -17.56
CA ILE A 139 0.31 44.79 -17.26
C ILE A 139 0.21 43.49 -18.06
N GLU A 140 0.45 43.53 -19.37
CA GLU A 140 0.47 42.35 -20.24
C GLU A 140 1.50 41.31 -19.77
N ALA A 141 2.71 41.76 -19.39
CA ALA A 141 3.73 40.87 -18.84
C ALA A 141 3.31 40.27 -17.49
N SER A 142 2.60 41.00 -16.63
CA SER A 142 2.10 40.50 -15.35
C SER A 142 0.99 39.45 -15.54
N GLU A 143 0.07 39.69 -16.47
CA GLU A 143 -0.99 38.74 -16.81
C GLU A 143 -0.41 37.49 -17.47
N ALA A 144 0.55 37.64 -18.39
CA ALA A 144 1.24 36.53 -19.02
C ALA A 144 1.96 35.66 -17.97
N ARG A 145 2.61 36.27 -16.98
CA ARG A 145 3.22 35.55 -15.84
C ARG A 145 2.18 34.80 -15.01
N GLN A 146 1.05 35.42 -14.66
CA GLN A 146 -0.02 34.76 -13.91
C GLN A 146 -0.63 33.59 -14.70
N ARG A 147 -0.89 33.75 -16.00
CA ARG A 147 -1.38 32.69 -16.89
C ARG A 147 -0.38 31.53 -16.97
N ALA A 148 0.91 31.83 -17.07
CA ALA A 148 1.96 30.80 -17.10
C ALA A 148 2.04 30.01 -15.78
N VAL A 149 1.97 30.68 -14.62
CA VAL A 149 1.94 30.02 -13.31
C VAL A 149 0.72 29.11 -13.17
N ARG A 150 -0.48 29.61 -13.53
CA ARG A 150 -1.72 28.82 -13.49
C ARG A 150 -1.63 27.57 -14.38
N LYS A 151 -1.16 27.73 -15.61
CA LYS A 151 -1.00 26.61 -16.57
C LYS A 151 0.02 25.58 -16.08
N LYS A 152 1.10 26.02 -15.41
CA LYS A 152 2.09 25.13 -14.79
C LYS A 152 1.49 24.36 -13.60
N ALA A 153 0.71 25.02 -12.74
CA ALA A 153 0.04 24.39 -11.61
C ALA A 153 -1.00 23.35 -12.07
N GLU A 154 -1.81 23.69 -13.08
CA GLU A 154 -2.79 22.77 -13.67
C GLU A 154 -2.12 21.54 -14.29
N LYS A 155 -1.01 21.73 -15.02
CA LYS A 155 -0.23 20.63 -15.59
C LYS A 155 0.38 19.75 -14.49
N ALA A 156 0.88 20.33 -13.41
CA ALA A 156 1.42 19.59 -12.27
C ALA A 156 0.33 18.79 -11.54
N LEU A 157 -0.85 19.39 -11.33
CA LEU A 157 -2.01 18.71 -10.72
C LEU A 157 -2.48 17.54 -11.58
N LYS A 158 -2.60 17.75 -12.90
CA LYS A 158 -2.97 16.69 -13.84
C LYS A 158 -1.95 15.55 -13.82
N ARG A 159 -0.65 15.86 -13.77
CA ARG A 159 0.42 14.86 -13.69
C ARG A 159 0.33 14.05 -12.39
N ALA A 160 0.20 14.71 -11.24
CA ALA A 160 0.05 14.05 -9.95
C ALA A 160 -1.22 13.18 -9.89
N HIS A 161 -2.33 13.67 -10.45
CA HIS A 161 -3.58 12.90 -10.54
C HIS A 161 -3.41 11.62 -11.38
N CYS A 162 -2.80 11.73 -12.57
CA CYS A 162 -2.52 10.57 -13.42
C CYS A 162 -1.60 9.56 -12.73
N GLU A 163 -0.55 10.03 -12.05
CA GLU A 163 0.38 9.17 -11.33
C GLU A 163 -0.30 8.40 -10.19
N LEU A 164 -1.10 9.08 -9.37
CA LEU A 164 -1.89 8.44 -8.31
C LEU A 164 -2.89 7.42 -8.86
N GLN A 165 -3.51 7.71 -10.01
CA GLN A 165 -4.44 6.80 -10.65
C GLN A 165 -3.74 5.55 -11.19
N LEU A 166 -2.52 5.70 -11.73
CA LEU A 166 -1.69 4.57 -12.16
C LEU A 166 -1.28 3.69 -10.97
N ILE A 167 -0.81 4.27 -9.87
CA ILE A 167 -0.45 3.51 -8.65
C ILE A 167 -1.67 2.76 -8.11
N PHE A 168 -2.81 3.43 -8.07
CA PHE A 168 -4.06 2.83 -7.59
C PHE A 168 -4.50 1.63 -8.45
N ASN A 169 -4.30 1.69 -9.77
CA ASN A 169 -4.64 0.60 -10.69
C ASN A 169 -3.56 -0.48 -10.82
N ALA A 170 -2.30 -0.19 -10.48
CA ALA A 170 -1.22 -1.17 -10.46
C ALA A 170 -1.15 -1.98 -9.15
N SER A 171 -1.91 -1.58 -8.13
CA SER A 171 -2.01 -2.27 -6.84
C SER A 171 -2.94 -3.47 -6.91
N ASP A 172 -2.95 -4.30 -5.85
CA ASP A 172 -3.99 -5.30 -5.62
C ASP A 172 -5.42 -4.70 -5.74
N PRO A 173 -6.45 -5.52 -5.93
CA PRO A 173 -7.85 -5.09 -5.86
C PRO A 173 -8.15 -4.20 -4.65
N LEU A 174 -8.51 -2.94 -4.89
CA LEU A 174 -8.80 -1.93 -3.87
C LEU A 174 -10.23 -1.41 -3.98
N CYS A 175 -10.88 -1.26 -2.83
CA CYS A 175 -12.17 -0.61 -2.69
C CYS A 175 -12.14 0.40 -1.54
N VAL A 176 -12.58 1.63 -1.80
CA VAL A 176 -12.73 2.69 -0.80
C VAL A 176 -14.23 2.87 -0.54
N ILE A 177 -14.62 2.81 0.72
CA ILE A 177 -16.00 3.02 1.15
C ILE A 177 -16.08 4.13 2.20
N ASP A 178 -17.20 4.83 2.28
CA ASP A 178 -17.49 5.82 3.32
C ASP A 178 -17.95 5.18 4.65
N LYS A 179 -18.31 6.03 5.63
CA LYS A 179 -18.85 5.61 6.94
C LYS A 179 -20.23 4.96 6.88
N ASP A 180 -20.99 5.21 5.81
CA ASP A 180 -22.34 4.71 5.61
C ASP A 180 -22.36 3.45 4.72
N ASN A 181 -21.17 2.88 4.44
CA ASN A 181 -20.91 1.73 3.58
C ASN A 181 -21.05 2.01 2.07
N GLY A 182 -21.19 3.26 1.65
CA GLY A 182 -21.23 3.66 0.24
C GLY A 182 -19.87 3.48 -0.43
N VAL A 183 -19.85 2.85 -1.60
CA VAL A 183 -18.62 2.66 -2.38
C VAL A 183 -18.24 3.97 -3.07
N LEU A 184 -17.11 4.54 -2.67
CA LEU A 184 -16.58 5.80 -3.20
C LEU A 184 -15.65 5.57 -4.40
N ARG A 185 -14.84 4.50 -4.36
CA ARG A 185 -13.85 4.23 -5.41
C ARG A 185 -13.47 2.76 -5.49
N VAL A 186 -13.20 2.29 -6.70
CA VAL A 186 -12.64 0.96 -7.00
C VAL A 186 -11.59 1.06 -8.11
N ASN A 187 -10.54 0.25 -8.05
CA ASN A 187 -9.52 0.17 -9.11
C ASN A 187 -9.89 -0.87 -10.18
N ASP A 188 -9.17 -0.90 -11.31
CA ASP A 188 -9.43 -1.87 -12.38
C ASP A 188 -9.27 -3.34 -11.91
N PRO A 189 -8.20 -3.73 -11.19
CA PRO A 189 -8.07 -5.10 -10.66
C PRO A 189 -9.24 -5.55 -9.78
N PHE A 190 -9.86 -4.62 -9.04
CA PHE A 190 -11.07 -4.91 -8.28
C PHE A 190 -12.25 -5.28 -9.17
N CYS A 191 -12.48 -4.51 -10.23
CA CYS A 191 -13.52 -4.81 -11.20
C CYS A 191 -13.28 -6.16 -11.87
N ASP A 192 -12.03 -6.48 -12.23
CA ASP A 192 -11.66 -7.74 -12.86
C ASP A 192 -11.87 -8.94 -11.91
N LEU A 193 -11.45 -8.82 -10.65
CA LEU A 193 -11.57 -9.89 -9.65
C LEU A 193 -13.02 -10.27 -9.38
N PHE A 194 -13.91 -9.28 -9.27
CA PHE A 194 -15.32 -9.48 -8.95
C PHE A 194 -16.23 -9.52 -10.20
N GLN A 195 -15.66 -9.28 -11.38
CA GLN A 195 -16.34 -9.20 -12.68
C GLN A 195 -17.49 -8.17 -12.71
N VAL A 196 -17.29 -7.02 -12.06
CA VAL A 196 -18.33 -5.98 -11.93
C VAL A 196 -17.96 -4.71 -12.70
N GLY A 197 -18.96 -4.05 -13.29
CA GLY A 197 -18.77 -2.75 -13.90
C GLY A 197 -18.50 -1.67 -12.85
N ARG A 198 -17.49 -0.81 -13.06
CA ARG A 198 -17.17 0.30 -12.13
C ARG A 198 -18.39 1.17 -11.84
N GLU A 199 -19.12 1.58 -12.87
CA GLU A 199 -20.30 2.45 -12.72
C GLU A 199 -21.46 1.78 -11.98
N GLU A 200 -21.52 0.45 -12.04
CA GLU A 200 -22.55 -0.33 -11.36
C GLU A 200 -22.31 -0.44 -9.86
N VAL A 201 -21.08 -0.26 -9.38
CA VAL A 201 -20.73 -0.39 -7.96
C VAL A 201 -20.59 0.95 -7.25
N LEU A 202 -20.21 2.02 -7.95
CA LEU A 202 -20.05 3.34 -7.36
C LEU A 202 -21.38 3.86 -6.79
N GLY A 203 -21.34 4.40 -5.58
CA GLY A 203 -22.51 4.94 -4.87
C GLY A 203 -23.45 3.90 -4.25
N LYS A 204 -23.35 2.62 -4.62
CA LYS A 204 -24.08 1.53 -3.95
C LYS A 204 -23.47 1.19 -2.61
N LYS A 205 -24.23 0.56 -1.73
CA LYS A 205 -23.68 0.08 -0.46
C LYS A 205 -22.89 -1.21 -0.66
N CYS A 206 -21.76 -1.33 0.02
CA CYS A 206 -20.93 -2.53 -0.03
C CYS A 206 -21.69 -3.81 0.36
N CYS A 207 -22.72 -3.68 1.20
CA CYS A 207 -23.59 -4.78 1.61
C CYS A 207 -24.51 -5.26 0.49
N GLU A 208 -24.93 -4.38 -0.42
CA GLU A 208 -25.83 -4.69 -1.52
C GLU A 208 -25.11 -5.46 -2.63
N ILE A 209 -23.84 -5.12 -2.87
CA ILE A 209 -23.00 -5.73 -3.91
C ILE A 209 -22.51 -7.11 -3.46
N TRP A 210 -21.98 -7.21 -2.25
CA TRP A 210 -21.23 -8.38 -1.81
C TRP A 210 -21.96 -9.27 -0.82
N ARG A 211 -23.05 -8.78 -0.20
CA ARG A 211 -23.88 -9.51 0.78
C ARG A 211 -23.06 -10.38 1.74
N SER A 212 -21.91 -9.87 2.18
CA SER A 212 -21.01 -10.64 3.03
C SER A 212 -21.72 -11.01 4.31
N SER A 213 -21.59 -12.27 4.74
CA SER A 213 -22.17 -12.78 5.99
C SER A 213 -21.73 -12.01 7.24
N LYS A 214 -20.65 -11.22 7.13
CA LYS A 214 -20.10 -10.39 8.21
C LYS A 214 -20.66 -8.96 8.23
N CYS A 215 -21.37 -8.53 7.18
CA CYS A 215 -21.84 -7.15 7.08
C CYS A 215 -22.92 -6.84 8.12
N HIS A 216 -22.93 -5.60 8.63
CA HIS A 216 -23.80 -5.14 9.74
C HIS A 216 -23.65 -5.90 11.07
N THR A 217 -22.65 -6.78 11.21
CA THR A 217 -22.34 -7.44 12.48
C THR A 217 -21.17 -6.76 13.20
N ARG A 218 -20.89 -7.16 14.44
CA ARG A 218 -19.66 -6.77 15.16
C ARG A 218 -18.37 -7.23 14.45
N ARG A 219 -18.46 -8.18 13.52
CA ARG A 219 -17.33 -8.69 12.73
C ARG A 219 -17.09 -7.90 11.44
N CYS A 220 -17.94 -6.92 11.11
CA CYS A 220 -17.75 -6.04 9.97
C CYS A 220 -16.47 -5.21 10.13
N ALA A 221 -15.63 -5.15 9.11
CA ALA A 221 -14.39 -4.39 9.13
C ALA A 221 -14.63 -2.89 9.40
N LEU A 222 -15.67 -2.31 8.82
CA LEU A 222 -16.04 -0.90 9.05
C LEU A 222 -16.39 -0.65 10.52
N ASN A 223 -17.29 -1.46 11.10
CA ASN A 223 -17.69 -1.32 12.51
C ASN A 223 -16.50 -1.48 13.47
N ARG A 224 -15.56 -2.38 13.14
CA ARG A 224 -14.35 -2.60 13.93
C ARG A 224 -13.39 -1.41 13.88
N ILE A 225 -13.23 -0.78 12.70
CA ILE A 225 -12.40 0.41 12.54
C ILE A 225 -13.08 1.64 13.17
N LEU A 226 -14.40 1.77 13.02
CA LEU A 226 -15.19 2.78 13.74
C LEU A 226 -15.08 2.63 15.27
N GLY A 227 -14.91 1.39 15.75
CA GLY A 227 -14.64 1.07 17.15
C GLY A 227 -13.20 1.35 17.62
N GLY A 228 -12.33 1.89 16.76
CA GLY A 228 -10.99 2.35 17.12
C GLY A 228 -9.83 1.46 16.64
N LEU A 229 -10.09 0.42 15.85
CA LEU A 229 -8.98 -0.37 15.26
C LEU A 229 -8.37 0.34 14.05
N GLU A 230 -7.04 0.36 13.97
CA GLU A 230 -6.29 0.93 12.85
C GLU A 230 -6.07 -0.06 11.69
N ARG A 231 -6.27 -1.36 11.94
CA ARG A 231 -6.12 -2.41 10.92
C ARG A 231 -7.00 -3.61 11.24
N VAL A 232 -7.62 -4.18 10.21
CA VAL A 232 -8.44 -5.39 10.32
C VAL A 232 -8.12 -6.33 9.15
N ASP A 233 -7.50 -7.46 9.46
CA ASP A 233 -7.21 -8.53 8.51
C ASP A 233 -8.17 -9.72 8.74
N TYR A 234 -8.68 -10.30 7.65
CA TYR A 234 -9.56 -11.46 7.71
C TYR A 234 -9.72 -12.12 6.35
N GLU A 235 -10.02 -13.41 6.35
CA GLU A 235 -10.37 -14.13 5.12
C GLU A 235 -11.89 -14.27 4.98
N LEU A 236 -12.36 -14.32 3.74
CA LEU A 236 -13.76 -14.56 3.41
C LEU A 236 -13.91 -15.15 2.00
N ASN A 237 -15.00 -15.87 1.80
CA ASN A 237 -15.43 -16.33 0.49
C ASN A 237 -16.47 -15.35 -0.05
N GLN A 238 -16.22 -14.81 -1.24
CA GLN A 238 -16.99 -13.73 -1.83
C GLN A 238 -17.57 -14.23 -3.16
N PRO A 239 -18.90 -14.17 -3.37
CA PRO A 239 -19.45 -14.39 -4.70
C PRO A 239 -18.99 -13.32 -5.69
N ARG A 240 -18.66 -13.76 -6.90
CA ARG A 240 -18.53 -12.94 -8.11
C ARG A 240 -19.92 -12.74 -8.74
N CYS A 241 -20.03 -11.82 -9.71
CA CYS A 241 -21.30 -11.56 -10.39
C CYS A 241 -21.82 -12.77 -11.20
N ASP A 242 -20.92 -13.62 -11.71
CA ASP A 242 -21.22 -14.85 -12.44
C ASP A 242 -21.71 -16.01 -11.55
N GLY A 243 -21.75 -15.80 -10.23
CA GLY A 243 -22.13 -16.80 -9.23
C GLY A 243 -20.98 -17.69 -8.75
N SER A 244 -19.80 -17.60 -9.35
CA SER A 244 -18.60 -18.28 -8.84
C SER A 244 -18.13 -17.66 -7.53
N VAL A 245 -17.37 -18.41 -6.73
CA VAL A 245 -16.88 -17.96 -5.42
C VAL A 245 -15.38 -17.79 -5.46
N VAL A 246 -14.91 -16.61 -5.06
CA VAL A 246 -13.49 -16.32 -4.88
C VAL A 246 -13.15 -16.27 -3.39
N SER A 247 -12.03 -16.88 -3.01
CA SER A 247 -11.51 -16.77 -1.64
C SER A 247 -10.59 -15.56 -1.57
N CYS A 248 -10.90 -14.61 -0.69
CA CYS A 248 -10.13 -13.38 -0.52
C CYS A 248 -9.54 -13.28 0.89
N ALA A 249 -8.25 -12.94 0.96
CA ALA A 249 -7.67 -12.33 2.15
C ALA A 249 -7.90 -10.81 2.06
N VAL A 250 -8.58 -10.25 3.05
CA VAL A 250 -8.97 -8.84 3.07
C VAL A 250 -8.24 -8.10 4.17
N THR A 251 -7.58 -7.00 3.79
CA THR A 251 -6.99 -6.04 4.71
C THR A 251 -7.79 -4.75 4.65
N ALA A 252 -8.31 -4.28 5.78
CA ALA A 252 -9.01 -3.02 5.89
C ALA A 252 -8.27 -2.04 6.80
N ILE A 253 -8.12 -0.80 6.35
CA ILE A 253 -7.48 0.31 7.07
C ILE A 253 -8.35 1.57 7.04
N PRO A 254 -8.25 2.48 8.02
CA PRO A 254 -8.99 3.73 8.02
C PRO A 254 -8.58 4.65 6.86
N TYR A 255 -9.57 5.21 6.18
CA TYR A 255 -9.39 6.28 5.21
C TYR A 255 -9.67 7.61 5.92
N ARG A 256 -8.63 8.43 6.13
CA ARG A 256 -8.71 9.71 6.85
C ARG A 256 -8.52 10.89 5.91
N GLY A 257 -9.22 11.98 6.18
CA GLY A 257 -9.04 13.25 5.48
C GLY A 257 -7.84 14.05 5.99
N PRO A 258 -7.58 15.23 5.39
CA PRO A 258 -6.42 16.06 5.73
C PRO A 258 -6.36 16.52 7.20
N GLY A 259 -7.51 16.61 7.88
CA GLY A 259 -7.61 16.97 9.30
C GLY A 259 -7.56 15.78 10.26
N GLY A 260 -7.34 14.56 9.76
CA GLY A 260 -7.32 13.32 10.56
C GLY A 260 -8.70 12.73 10.84
N GLU A 261 -9.76 13.38 10.39
CA GLU A 261 -11.12 12.87 10.46
C GLU A 261 -11.24 11.59 9.65
N LEU A 262 -11.79 10.54 10.26
CA LEU A 262 -12.14 9.34 9.53
C LEU A 262 -13.17 9.73 8.46
N LEU A 263 -12.95 9.34 7.20
CA LEU A 263 -13.90 9.52 6.09
C LEU A 263 -14.54 8.17 5.70
N GLY A 264 -13.85 7.07 5.99
CA GLY A 264 -14.31 5.73 5.66
C GLY A 264 -13.20 4.70 5.85
N ILE A 265 -13.18 3.66 5.01
CA ILE A 265 -12.11 2.65 5.03
C ILE A 265 -11.66 2.27 3.62
N VAL A 266 -10.38 1.90 3.50
CA VAL A 266 -9.82 1.28 2.30
C VAL A 266 -9.71 -0.22 2.56
N LYS A 267 -10.16 -1.03 1.60
CA LYS A 267 -10.06 -2.49 1.62
C LYS A 267 -9.18 -2.96 0.46
N ASN A 268 -8.16 -3.75 0.77
CA ASN A 268 -7.40 -4.57 -0.18
C ASN A 268 -7.96 -5.99 -0.16
N PHE A 269 -8.11 -6.61 -1.35
CA PHE A 269 -8.48 -8.01 -1.54
C PHE A 269 -7.38 -8.74 -2.30
N VAL A 270 -6.81 -9.77 -1.67
CA VAL A 270 -5.86 -10.69 -2.32
C VAL A 270 -6.58 -12.00 -2.61
N ASP A 271 -6.57 -12.44 -3.88
CA ASP A 271 -7.11 -13.74 -4.27
C ASP A 271 -6.21 -14.86 -3.73
N ILE A 272 -6.76 -15.65 -2.82
CA ILE A 272 -6.10 -16.80 -2.19
C ILE A 272 -6.74 -18.13 -2.62
N THR A 273 -7.56 -18.14 -3.67
CA THR A 273 -8.32 -19.32 -4.11
C THR A 273 -7.38 -20.48 -4.45
N ARG A 274 -6.32 -20.23 -5.23
CA ARG A 274 -5.32 -21.27 -5.55
C ARG A 274 -4.60 -21.78 -4.30
N ARG A 275 -4.28 -20.90 -3.37
CA ARG A 275 -3.63 -21.28 -2.10
C ARG A 275 -4.53 -22.20 -1.29
N LYS A 276 -5.82 -21.84 -1.13
CA LYS A 276 -6.81 -22.65 -0.42
C LYS A 276 -7.09 -23.99 -1.11
N GLN A 277 -7.16 -24.00 -2.44
CA GLN A 277 -7.33 -25.23 -3.20
C GLN A 277 -6.15 -26.18 -2.97
N ALA A 278 -4.91 -25.67 -3.02
CA ALA A 278 -3.73 -26.47 -2.74
C ALA A 278 -3.68 -26.95 -1.28
N GLU A 279 -4.06 -26.09 -0.32
CA GLU A 279 -4.16 -26.46 1.10
C GLU A 279 -5.19 -27.59 1.32
N GLU A 280 -6.38 -27.51 0.69
CA GLU A 280 -7.40 -28.54 0.81
C GLU A 280 -6.99 -29.83 0.08
N GLU A 281 -6.38 -29.74 -1.11
CA GLU A 281 -5.89 -30.92 -1.82
C GLU A 281 -4.80 -31.63 -1.02
N LEU A 282 -3.85 -30.89 -0.43
CA LEU A 282 -2.84 -31.47 0.46
C LEU A 282 -3.49 -32.15 1.68
N LYS A 283 -4.51 -31.55 2.25
CA LYS A 283 -5.25 -32.10 3.39
C LYS A 283 -6.02 -33.36 3.02
N GLU A 284 -6.67 -33.37 1.87
CA GLU A 284 -7.34 -34.56 1.31
C GLU A 284 -6.33 -35.68 1.07
N LYS A 285 -5.20 -35.40 0.40
CA LYS A 285 -4.13 -36.39 0.18
C LYS A 285 -3.56 -36.93 1.48
N ASN A 286 -3.40 -36.08 2.50
CA ASN A 286 -2.95 -36.52 3.82
C ASN A 286 -3.98 -37.46 4.47
N ASN A 287 -5.28 -37.17 4.35
CA ASN A 287 -6.34 -38.03 4.87
C ASN A 287 -6.47 -39.36 4.11
N ASP A 288 -6.25 -39.36 2.79
CA ASP A 288 -6.21 -40.57 1.97
C ASP A 288 -5.06 -41.49 2.39
N LEU A 289 -3.86 -40.93 2.54
CA LEU A 289 -2.69 -41.67 3.04
C LEU A 289 -2.98 -42.30 4.41
N GLN A 290 -3.63 -41.58 5.31
CA GLN A 290 -4.00 -42.08 6.63
C GLN A 290 -5.02 -43.22 6.57
N THR A 291 -6.01 -43.11 5.68
CA THR A 291 -7.01 -44.17 5.48
C THR A 291 -6.32 -45.43 4.95
N LEU A 292 -5.37 -45.28 4.02
CA LEU A 292 -4.54 -46.38 3.54
C LEU A 292 -3.71 -47.00 4.66
N PHE A 293 -2.99 -46.19 5.45
CA PHE A 293 -2.21 -46.69 6.59
C PHE A 293 -3.09 -47.43 7.59
N TYR A 294 -4.31 -46.94 7.86
CA TYR A 294 -5.25 -47.57 8.78
C TYR A 294 -5.71 -48.94 8.28
N VAL A 295 -6.21 -49.00 7.04
CA VAL A 295 -6.71 -50.24 6.43
C VAL A 295 -5.58 -51.26 6.30
N THR A 296 -4.43 -50.85 5.75
CA THR A 296 -3.28 -51.76 5.57
C THR A 296 -2.77 -52.28 6.91
N SER A 297 -2.71 -51.45 7.95
CA SER A 297 -2.27 -51.90 9.28
C SER A 297 -3.25 -52.90 9.92
N HIS A 298 -4.56 -52.68 9.75
CA HIS A 298 -5.57 -53.63 10.19
C HIS A 298 -5.40 -54.98 9.48
N ASP A 299 -5.29 -54.94 8.14
CA ASP A 299 -5.17 -56.12 7.29
C ASP A 299 -3.86 -56.89 7.52
N LEU A 300 -2.80 -56.21 7.99
CA LEU A 300 -1.54 -56.85 8.40
C LEU A 300 -1.60 -57.43 9.82
N ARG A 301 -2.35 -56.82 10.73
CA ARG A 301 -2.42 -57.24 12.13
C ARG A 301 -3.19 -58.56 12.29
N GLU A 302 -4.24 -58.76 11.51
CA GLU A 302 -5.05 -59.99 11.57
C GLU A 302 -4.27 -61.29 11.25
N PRO A 303 -3.49 -61.37 10.14
CA PRO A 303 -2.66 -62.53 9.87
C PRO A 303 -1.51 -62.66 10.88
N LEU A 304 -0.90 -61.56 11.35
CA LEU A 304 0.14 -61.61 12.38
C LEU A 304 -0.37 -62.17 13.71
N ARG A 305 -1.56 -61.77 14.14
CA ARG A 305 -2.22 -62.30 15.34
C ARG A 305 -2.48 -63.79 15.19
N THR A 306 -2.90 -64.22 14.01
CA THR A 306 -3.15 -65.63 13.71
C THR A 306 -1.87 -66.46 13.77
N ILE A 307 -0.79 -66.00 13.13
CA ILE A 307 0.54 -66.64 13.18
C ILE A 307 1.03 -66.73 14.63
N ARG A 308 0.91 -65.64 15.41
CA ARG A 308 1.30 -65.63 16.82
C ARG A 308 0.50 -66.64 17.64
N ASN A 309 -0.82 -66.64 17.53
CA ASN A 309 -1.68 -67.51 18.33
C ASN A 309 -1.40 -69.00 18.04
N PHE A 310 -1.24 -69.39 16.77
CA PHE A 310 -0.87 -70.77 16.44
C PHE A 310 0.54 -71.11 16.91
N ALA A 311 1.49 -70.18 16.82
CA ALA A 311 2.83 -70.39 17.30
C ALA A 311 2.88 -70.57 18.83
N GLU A 312 2.12 -69.76 19.58
CA GLU A 312 1.94 -69.88 21.03
C GLU A 312 1.25 -71.20 21.38
N LEU A 313 0.21 -71.61 20.65
CA LEU A 313 -0.48 -72.89 20.86
C LEU A 313 0.46 -74.10 20.68
N VAL A 314 1.30 -74.07 19.65
CA VAL A 314 2.29 -75.14 19.40
C VAL A 314 3.37 -75.15 20.47
N ALA A 315 3.87 -73.97 20.86
CA ALA A 315 4.84 -73.85 21.94
C ALA A 315 4.31 -74.37 23.27
N ASP A 316 3.04 -74.10 23.61
CA ASP A 316 2.44 -74.52 24.88
C ASP A 316 2.00 -76.00 24.88
N ARG A 317 1.26 -76.45 23.86
CA ARG A 317 0.67 -77.81 23.85
C ARG A 317 1.61 -78.91 23.39
N TYR A 318 2.63 -78.56 22.62
CA TYR A 318 3.58 -79.53 22.05
C TYR A 318 5.02 -79.29 22.51
N ALA A 319 5.22 -78.50 23.58
CA ALA A 319 6.52 -78.28 24.21
C ALA A 319 7.31 -79.59 24.38
N ASP A 320 6.68 -80.61 24.97
CA ASP A 320 7.32 -81.89 25.30
C ASP A 320 7.60 -82.76 24.08
N ARG A 321 7.00 -82.45 22.93
CA ARG A 321 7.21 -83.15 21.66
C ARG A 321 8.18 -82.44 20.72
N LEU A 322 8.59 -81.22 21.07
CA LEU A 322 9.57 -80.45 20.33
C LEU A 322 10.95 -80.68 20.95
N ASP A 323 11.95 -80.92 20.11
CA ASP A 323 13.33 -80.90 20.55
C ASP A 323 13.76 -79.47 20.92
N ARG A 324 14.93 -79.32 21.54
CA ARG A 324 15.43 -78.00 21.99
C ARG A 324 15.51 -76.98 20.84
N LYS A 325 15.78 -77.44 19.60
CA LYS A 325 15.81 -76.59 18.41
C LYS A 325 14.41 -76.18 17.96
N GLY A 326 13.44 -77.10 17.97
CA GLY A 326 12.04 -76.82 17.70
C GLY A 326 11.45 -75.77 18.64
N GLN A 327 11.72 -75.90 19.95
CA GLN A 327 11.31 -74.90 20.94
C GLN A 327 11.94 -73.52 20.68
N ASP A 328 13.23 -73.44 20.33
CA ASP A 328 13.88 -72.18 19.99
C ASP A 328 13.27 -71.54 18.72
N PHE A 329 13.00 -72.33 17.67
CA PHE A 329 12.31 -71.83 16.48
C PHE A 329 10.93 -71.25 16.81
N MET A 330 10.14 -71.92 17.65
CA MET A 330 8.84 -71.40 18.09
C MET A 330 8.98 -70.06 18.83
N HIS A 331 9.93 -69.97 19.77
CA HIS A 331 10.19 -68.72 20.49
C HIS A 331 10.68 -67.59 19.56
N ARG A 332 11.45 -67.91 18.51
CA ARG A 332 11.86 -66.92 17.49
C ARG A 332 10.66 -66.42 16.67
N ILE A 333 9.76 -67.31 16.25
CA ILE A 333 8.54 -66.95 15.51
C ILE A 333 7.64 -66.06 16.38
N ILE A 334 7.39 -66.45 17.64
CA ILE A 334 6.56 -65.68 18.57
C ILE A 334 7.17 -64.29 18.82
N ARG A 335 8.48 -64.20 19.06
CA ARG A 335 9.19 -62.92 19.22
C ARG A 335 9.10 -62.05 17.96
N GLY A 336 9.26 -62.66 16.77
CA GLY A 336 9.12 -61.98 15.48
C GLY A 336 7.71 -61.42 15.27
N ALA A 337 6.68 -62.23 15.50
CA ALA A 337 5.29 -61.80 15.36
C ALA A 337 4.92 -60.69 16.36
N LYS A 338 5.34 -60.80 17.63
CA LYS A 338 5.17 -59.74 18.65
C LYS A 338 5.88 -58.44 18.25
N ARG A 339 7.06 -58.53 17.64
CA ARG A 339 7.78 -57.36 17.13
C ARG A 339 7.04 -56.68 15.99
N LEU A 340 6.54 -57.45 15.01
CA LEU A 340 5.79 -56.90 13.88
C LEU A 340 4.47 -56.24 14.33
N ASP A 341 3.74 -56.86 15.26
CA ASP A 341 2.51 -56.29 15.81
C ASP A 341 2.74 -54.93 16.50
N ARG A 342 3.85 -54.80 17.25
CA ARG A 342 4.28 -53.51 17.83
C ARG A 342 4.62 -52.49 16.76
N LEU A 343 5.41 -52.86 15.74
CA LEU A 343 5.77 -51.94 14.65
C LEU A 343 4.55 -51.41 13.91
N VAL A 344 3.57 -52.27 13.64
CA VAL A 344 2.30 -51.86 13.01
C VAL A 344 1.51 -50.92 13.93
N ALA A 345 1.51 -51.17 15.25
CA ALA A 345 0.91 -50.26 16.22
C ALA A 345 1.59 -48.88 16.27
N ASP A 346 2.92 -48.85 16.21
CA ASP A 346 3.73 -47.64 16.28
C ASP A 346 3.51 -46.77 15.03
N ILE A 347 3.42 -47.37 13.84
CA ILE A 347 3.10 -46.67 12.57
C ILE A 347 1.72 -46.00 12.65
N LEU A 348 0.72 -46.72 13.17
CA LEU A 348 -0.63 -46.17 13.34
C LEU A 348 -0.63 -44.99 14.31
N THR A 349 0.09 -45.12 15.43
CA THR A 349 0.21 -44.07 16.45
C THR A 349 0.85 -42.81 15.85
N LEU A 350 1.91 -42.97 15.06
CA LEU A 350 2.55 -41.85 14.37
C LEU A 350 1.63 -41.18 13.33
N SER A 351 0.95 -41.99 12.51
CA SER A 351 0.01 -41.50 11.49
C SER A 351 -1.14 -40.70 12.11
N GLN A 352 -1.60 -41.12 13.30
CA GLN A 352 -2.61 -40.42 14.08
C GLN A 352 -2.08 -39.15 14.77
N ALA A 353 -0.83 -39.15 15.25
CA ALA A 353 -0.18 -37.96 15.83
C ALA A 353 -0.06 -36.81 14.83
N GLN A 354 0.20 -37.11 13.55
CA GLN A 354 0.25 -36.12 12.47
C GLN A 354 -1.12 -35.58 12.06
N ARG A 355 -2.22 -36.16 12.55
CA ARG A 355 -3.58 -35.96 12.03
C ARG A 355 -4.28 -34.74 12.61
N MET A 356 -3.88 -34.24 13.77
CA MET A 356 -4.69 -33.25 14.47
C MET A 356 -3.87 -32.09 14.98
N VAL A 357 -4.23 -30.91 14.49
CA VAL A 357 -4.19 -29.66 15.27
C VAL A 357 -5.21 -29.84 16.40
N ALA A 358 -4.94 -30.75 17.34
CA ALA A 358 -5.67 -30.74 18.59
C ALA A 358 -5.46 -29.34 19.20
N PRO A 359 -6.49 -28.74 19.81
CA PRO A 359 -6.32 -27.45 20.45
C PRO A 359 -5.27 -27.63 21.53
N SER A 360 -4.07 -27.10 21.29
CA SER A 360 -3.05 -27.04 22.32
C SER A 360 -3.64 -26.24 23.48
N GLU A 361 -3.52 -26.79 24.68
CA GLU A 361 -3.97 -26.14 25.91
C GLU A 361 -2.77 -25.96 26.83
N TRP A 362 -2.90 -25.08 27.81
CA TRP A 362 -1.85 -24.88 28.81
C TRP A 362 -1.90 -25.98 29.86
N VAL A 363 -1.08 -27.01 29.69
CA VAL A 363 -0.95 -28.17 30.60
C VAL A 363 0.23 -27.97 31.54
N ASP A 364 0.10 -28.40 32.79
CA ASP A 364 1.22 -28.48 33.73
C ASP A 364 2.12 -29.68 33.38
N ALA A 365 3.42 -29.43 33.16
CA ALA A 365 4.37 -30.51 32.88
C ALA A 365 4.52 -31.48 34.04
N GLY A 366 4.31 -31.05 35.30
CA GLY A 366 4.31 -31.92 36.46
C GLY A 366 3.25 -33.01 36.38
N GLU A 367 2.00 -32.64 36.02
CA GLU A 367 0.92 -33.62 35.83
C GLU A 367 1.26 -34.66 34.75
N ILE A 368 1.92 -34.23 33.67
CA ILE A 368 2.33 -35.12 32.58
C ILE A 368 3.38 -36.12 33.08
N VAL A 369 4.38 -35.64 33.82
CA VAL A 369 5.46 -36.49 34.36
C VAL A 369 4.89 -37.48 35.39
N ASP A 370 4.03 -37.02 36.29
CA ASP A 370 3.39 -37.87 37.31
C ASP A 370 2.56 -38.99 36.68
N ASP A 371 1.73 -38.66 35.67
CA ASP A 371 0.95 -39.65 34.91
C ASP A 371 1.85 -40.72 34.27
N VAL A 372 3.03 -40.33 33.78
CA VAL A 372 4.00 -41.26 33.17
C VAL A 372 4.69 -42.13 34.22
N LEU A 373 5.13 -41.55 35.34
CA LEU A 373 5.79 -42.28 36.41
C LEU A 373 4.86 -43.32 37.04
N GLN A 374 3.58 -42.98 37.22
CA GLN A 374 2.58 -43.92 37.71
C GLN A 374 2.38 -45.10 36.74
N ARG A 375 2.37 -44.84 35.42
CA ARG A 375 2.28 -45.92 34.42
C ARG A 375 3.53 -46.81 34.36
N LEU A 376 4.68 -46.30 34.76
CA LEU A 376 5.97 -47.01 34.75
C LEU A 376 6.37 -47.55 36.12
N GLU A 377 5.55 -47.40 37.16
CA GLU A 377 5.85 -47.74 38.56
C GLU A 377 6.42 -49.16 38.71
N THR A 378 5.75 -50.16 38.14
CA THR A 378 6.22 -51.56 38.22
C THR A 378 7.61 -51.74 37.59
N LYS A 379 7.86 -51.12 36.43
CA LYS A 379 9.16 -51.18 35.75
C LYS A 379 10.26 -50.47 36.55
N ILE A 380 9.94 -49.33 37.15
CA ILE A 380 10.87 -48.57 37.99
C ILE A 380 11.28 -49.41 39.20
N LEU A 381 10.32 -50.08 39.85
CA LEU A 381 10.57 -50.98 40.98
C LEU A 381 11.40 -52.20 40.57
N GLU A 382 11.05 -52.86 39.47
CA GLU A 382 11.76 -54.05 38.97
C GLU A 382 13.20 -53.76 38.52
N SER A 383 13.45 -52.56 37.98
CA SER A 383 14.78 -52.13 37.52
C SER A 383 15.60 -51.44 38.60
N HIS A 384 15.04 -51.23 39.79
CA HIS A 384 15.65 -50.44 40.87
C HIS A 384 16.10 -49.04 40.40
N ALA A 385 15.31 -48.41 39.53
CA ALA A 385 15.65 -47.11 38.96
C ALA A 385 15.56 -45.99 40.00
N ALA A 386 16.53 -45.06 39.97
CA ALA A 386 16.45 -43.80 40.70
C ALA A 386 15.95 -42.71 39.74
N VAL A 387 14.81 -42.10 40.07
CA VAL A 387 14.20 -41.02 39.27
C VAL A 387 14.14 -39.74 40.09
N PHE A 388 14.77 -38.67 39.60
CA PHE A 388 14.78 -37.35 40.21
C PHE A 388 13.98 -36.38 39.34
N VAL A 389 12.99 -35.71 39.93
CA VAL A 389 12.13 -34.73 39.23
C VAL A 389 12.31 -33.37 39.88
N ALA A 390 12.54 -32.34 39.06
CA ALA A 390 12.65 -30.96 39.54
C ALA A 390 11.29 -30.41 40.01
N ASP A 391 11.29 -29.62 41.07
CA ASP A 391 10.07 -29.01 41.64
C ASP A 391 9.47 -27.89 40.76
N ASP A 392 10.21 -27.36 39.79
CA ASP A 392 9.87 -26.12 39.06
C ASP A 392 9.45 -26.32 37.59
N LEU A 393 8.85 -27.47 37.27
CA LEU A 393 8.42 -27.81 35.91
C LEU A 393 7.48 -26.74 35.29
N PRO A 394 7.64 -26.40 34.00
CA PRO A 394 6.91 -25.30 33.38
C PRO A 394 5.51 -25.72 32.90
N ARG A 395 4.63 -24.73 32.71
CA ARG A 395 3.40 -24.95 31.92
C ARG A 395 3.72 -24.94 30.43
N LEU A 396 3.19 -25.91 29.71
CA LEU A 396 3.44 -26.12 28.28
C LEU A 396 2.14 -25.93 27.50
N PHE A 397 2.23 -25.32 26.32
CA PHE A 397 1.10 -25.19 25.40
C PHE A 397 1.11 -26.37 24.42
N VAL A 398 0.48 -27.48 24.80
CA VAL A 398 0.59 -28.78 24.14
C VAL A 398 -0.74 -29.53 24.15
N ASP A 399 -0.83 -30.60 23.35
CA ASP A 399 -1.84 -31.63 23.54
C ASP A 399 -1.40 -32.57 24.67
N ARG A 400 -2.24 -32.72 25.71
CA ARG A 400 -1.91 -33.52 26.89
C ARG A 400 -1.58 -34.98 26.53
N ILE A 401 -2.37 -35.61 25.65
CA ILE A 401 -2.23 -37.04 25.33
C ILE A 401 -0.90 -37.30 24.64
N TRP A 402 -0.55 -36.49 23.64
CA TRP A 402 0.69 -36.66 22.89
C TRP A 402 1.93 -36.27 23.70
N ALA A 403 1.83 -35.22 24.52
CA ALA A 403 2.91 -34.85 25.43
C ALA A 403 3.18 -35.97 26.45
N THR A 404 2.14 -36.56 27.05
CA THR A 404 2.27 -37.75 27.91
C THR A 404 2.88 -38.93 27.16
N GLN A 405 2.50 -39.18 25.91
CA GLN A 405 3.10 -40.25 25.11
C GLN A 405 4.59 -40.01 24.81
N ALA A 406 4.97 -38.77 24.50
CA ALA A 406 6.36 -38.40 24.23
C ALA A 406 7.23 -38.58 25.47
N VAL A 407 6.79 -38.07 26.63
CA VAL A 407 7.48 -38.25 27.91
C VAL A 407 7.55 -39.74 28.27
N TYR A 408 6.46 -40.49 28.12
CA TYR A 408 6.45 -41.94 28.34
C TYR A 408 7.50 -42.65 27.48
N ASN A 409 7.59 -42.34 26.19
CA ASN A 409 8.56 -42.95 25.29
C ASN A 409 10.01 -42.66 25.71
N LEU A 410 10.30 -41.42 26.13
CA LEU A 410 11.63 -41.03 26.58
C LEU A 410 12.01 -41.71 27.91
N VAL A 411 11.13 -41.67 28.91
CA VAL A 411 11.38 -42.32 30.22
C VAL A 411 11.48 -43.84 30.06
N ALA A 412 10.61 -44.46 29.25
CA ALA A 412 10.67 -45.89 28.99
C ALA A 412 11.95 -46.31 28.25
N ASN A 413 12.51 -45.44 27.39
CA ASN A 413 13.81 -45.66 26.76
C ASN A 413 14.95 -45.51 27.77
N ALA A 414 14.91 -44.48 28.63
CA ALA A 414 15.90 -44.28 29.69
C ALA A 414 15.98 -45.48 30.67
N LEU A 415 14.83 -46.07 31.02
CA LEU A 415 14.78 -47.30 31.84
C LEU A 415 15.33 -48.53 31.11
N LYS A 416 15.29 -48.55 29.79
CA LYS A 416 15.67 -49.71 28.96
C LYS A 416 17.14 -49.71 28.60
N PHE A 417 17.75 -48.55 28.34
CA PHE A 417 19.11 -48.43 27.83
C PHE A 417 20.07 -48.04 28.95
N VAL A 418 20.50 -49.02 29.72
CA VAL A 418 21.40 -48.84 30.87
C VAL A 418 22.73 -49.55 30.60
N ARG A 419 23.79 -49.13 31.27
CA ARG A 419 25.09 -49.82 31.24
C ARG A 419 25.00 -51.12 32.04
N ASP A 420 25.72 -52.15 31.58
CA ASP A 420 25.68 -53.46 32.25
C ASP A 420 26.10 -53.37 33.72
N GLY A 421 25.23 -53.85 34.61
CA GLY A 421 25.49 -53.92 36.05
C GLY A 421 25.16 -52.67 36.86
N GLU A 422 24.67 -51.60 36.24
CA GLU A 422 24.27 -50.36 36.93
C GLU A 422 22.73 -50.18 36.93
N PRO A 423 22.12 -49.68 38.03
CA PRO A 423 20.70 -49.33 38.02
C PRO A 423 20.45 -48.06 37.17
N PRO A 424 19.28 -47.92 36.52
CA PRO A 424 18.96 -46.72 35.75
C PRO A 424 18.86 -45.48 36.65
N VAL A 425 19.51 -44.38 36.25
CA VAL A 425 19.36 -43.07 36.88
C VAL A 425 18.78 -42.10 35.86
N ILE A 426 17.64 -41.48 36.22
CA ILE A 426 16.88 -40.58 35.34
C ILE A 426 16.68 -39.25 36.04
N GLU A 427 17.03 -38.15 35.38
CA GLU A 427 16.83 -36.78 35.86
C GLU A 427 15.87 -36.04 34.93
N ILE A 428 14.80 -35.47 35.48
CA ILE A 428 13.80 -34.70 34.75
C ILE A 428 13.86 -33.24 35.21
N GLU A 429 14.34 -32.36 34.33
CA GLU A 429 14.61 -30.95 34.62
C GLU A 429 13.81 -30.00 33.71
N THR A 430 13.68 -28.75 34.13
CA THR A 430 13.09 -27.68 33.32
C THR A 430 14.07 -27.20 32.23
N TYR A 431 13.62 -27.18 30.98
CA TYR A 431 14.35 -26.54 29.88
C TYR A 431 13.89 -25.09 29.68
N ARG A 432 14.82 -24.14 29.81
CA ARG A 432 14.65 -22.73 29.43
C ARG A 432 15.92 -22.28 28.70
N PRO A 433 15.92 -22.18 27.35
CA PRO A 433 16.97 -21.47 26.65
C PRO A 433 16.89 -19.98 27.02
N ASP A 434 18.02 -19.29 27.00
CA ASP A 434 18.20 -17.89 27.44
C ASP A 434 16.99 -16.95 27.28
N ARG A 435 16.90 -15.97 28.18
CA ARG A 435 15.79 -15.01 28.45
C ARG A 435 15.13 -14.30 27.25
N ILE A 436 15.59 -14.51 26.02
CA ILE A 436 15.18 -13.84 24.78
C ILE A 436 14.19 -14.71 23.96
N ALA A 437 14.16 -16.04 24.14
CA ALA A 437 13.23 -16.92 23.40
C ALA A 437 12.08 -17.45 24.29
N PRO A 438 10.81 -17.43 23.84
CA PRO A 438 9.64 -17.87 24.62
C PRO A 438 9.45 -19.39 24.59
N VAL A 439 10.53 -20.17 24.59
CA VAL A 439 10.47 -21.64 24.48
C VAL A 439 10.74 -22.23 25.86
N ALA A 440 9.74 -22.85 26.47
CA ALA A 440 9.91 -23.63 27.70
C ALA A 440 9.71 -25.12 27.37
N GLY A 441 10.40 -26.00 28.09
CA GLY A 441 10.31 -27.44 27.85
C GLY A 441 10.77 -28.28 29.04
N ILE A 442 10.95 -29.57 28.80
CA ILE A 442 11.43 -30.56 29.77
C ILE A 442 12.70 -31.19 29.20
N VAL A 443 13.70 -31.41 30.05
CA VAL A 443 14.89 -32.21 29.75
C VAL A 443 14.77 -33.52 30.51
N ILE A 444 14.99 -34.65 29.82
CA ILE A 444 15.09 -35.97 30.46
C ILE A 444 16.51 -36.47 30.19
N ARG A 445 17.31 -36.63 31.24
CA ARG A 445 18.66 -37.20 31.16
C ARG A 445 18.67 -38.61 31.73
N ASP A 446 19.45 -39.47 31.09
CA ASP A 446 19.74 -40.82 31.55
C ASP A 446 21.26 -41.05 31.64
N CYS A 447 21.69 -41.98 32.49
CA CYS A 447 23.08 -42.43 32.60
C CYS A 447 23.41 -43.65 31.72
N GLY A 448 22.74 -43.80 30.58
CA GLY A 448 22.91 -44.93 29.67
C GLY A 448 24.25 -44.93 28.89
N PRO A 449 24.36 -45.82 27.89
CA PRO A 449 25.53 -45.88 27.01
C PRO A 449 25.67 -44.65 26.09
N GLY A 450 24.63 -43.81 26.02
CA GLY A 450 24.58 -42.64 25.15
C GLY A 450 24.41 -43.00 23.67
N ILE A 451 24.40 -41.96 22.83
CA ILE A 451 24.21 -42.10 21.37
C ILE A 451 25.43 -41.49 20.67
N LEU A 452 26.10 -42.28 19.83
CA LEU A 452 27.22 -41.81 19.01
C LEU A 452 26.76 -40.64 18.11
N PRO A 453 27.62 -39.62 17.85
CA PRO A 453 27.25 -38.44 17.08
C PRO A 453 26.58 -38.74 15.73
N GLU A 454 27.05 -39.77 15.04
CA GLU A 454 26.53 -40.25 13.75
C GLU A 454 25.10 -40.79 13.77
N TYR A 455 24.57 -41.15 14.95
CA TYR A 455 23.21 -41.65 15.12
C TYR A 455 22.24 -40.62 15.72
N ARG A 456 22.71 -39.43 16.15
CA ARG A 456 21.88 -38.44 16.88
C ARG A 456 20.66 -37.97 16.09
N GLU A 457 20.82 -37.74 14.79
CA GLU A 457 19.70 -37.34 13.93
C GLU A 457 18.90 -38.56 13.44
N ARG A 458 19.59 -39.67 13.19
CA ARG A 458 18.98 -40.91 12.66
C ARG A 458 18.05 -41.61 13.65
N ILE A 459 18.26 -41.48 14.96
CA ILE A 459 17.37 -42.13 15.96
C ILE A 459 15.93 -41.60 15.94
N PHE A 460 15.70 -40.43 15.33
CA PHE A 460 14.36 -39.86 15.16
C PHE A 460 13.73 -40.19 13.79
N GLU A 461 14.48 -40.84 12.89
CA GLU A 461 13.94 -41.36 11.64
C GLU A 461 13.12 -42.64 11.86
N LEU A 462 12.05 -42.81 11.07
CA LEU A 462 11.28 -44.05 11.08
C LEU A 462 12.18 -45.26 10.77
N PHE A 463 11.99 -46.33 11.55
CA PHE A 463 12.67 -47.63 11.40
C PHE A 463 14.17 -47.67 11.71
N GLN A 464 14.77 -46.56 12.16
CA GLN A 464 16.17 -46.53 12.57
C GLN A 464 16.30 -46.81 14.07
N ARG A 465 17.36 -47.52 14.44
CA ARG A 465 17.86 -47.60 15.83
C ARG A 465 19.32 -47.19 15.78
N ALA A 466 19.80 -46.48 16.81
CA ALA A 466 21.24 -46.43 17.07
C ALA A 466 21.69 -47.88 17.30
N VAL A 467 22.47 -48.43 16.38
CA VAL A 467 22.81 -49.85 16.39
C VAL A 467 23.68 -50.14 17.60
N GLY A 468 23.27 -51.13 18.40
CA GLY A 468 24.04 -51.71 19.49
C GLY A 468 23.74 -53.20 19.62
N ARG A 469 24.53 -54.01 18.91
CA ARG A 469 24.78 -55.46 19.06
C ARG A 469 23.58 -56.43 19.07
N GLU A 470 23.31 -56.99 17.89
CA GLU A 470 23.22 -58.45 17.80
C GLU A 470 24.66 -58.99 17.91
N GLY A 471 24.97 -59.62 19.03
CA GLY A 471 26.25 -60.26 19.31
C GLY A 471 26.22 -60.73 20.75
N GLU A 472 26.13 -62.05 20.93
CA GLU A 472 26.13 -62.76 22.20
C GLU A 472 27.20 -62.21 23.18
N GLY A 473 26.82 -62.07 24.45
CA GLY A 473 27.67 -61.63 25.55
C GLY A 473 26.83 -60.98 26.63
#